data_AF-A0A7G8ZNG5-F1
#
_entry.id   AF-A0A7G8ZNG5-F1
#
_cell.length_a   1.000
_cell.length_b   1.000
_cell.length_c   1.000
_cell.angle_alpha   90.00
_cell.angle_beta   90.00
_cell.angle_gamma   90.00
#
_symmetry.space_group_name_H-M   'P 1'
#
loop_
_entity.id
_entity.type
_entity.pdbx_description
1 polymer ?
#
loop_
_entity_poly.entity_id
_entity_poly.type
_entity_poly.pdbx_seq_one_letter_code
_entity_poly.pdbx_strand_id
1 'polypeptide(L)'
;MDDIAHYYAEHARLCAHWEAALPKSFTLLQYEDLVGDFEARLRFVLARCGISWDRKCLEFYKSDRSVMTFSAVQVRKPPSADHLDSTSPYAGELGDFDKRIAGLGVDPVTGAWGVAEQPDDEPGPETRDVSRKAGFWSRLTGSG
;
A
#
# COMPACT_ATOMS: atom_id res chain seq x y z
N MET A 1 6.99 -20.53 6.37
CA MET A 1 6.08 -19.60 5.67
C MET A 1 5.21 -18.83 6.65
N ASP A 2 4.80 -19.48 7.74
CA ASP A 2 4.09 -18.84 8.86
C ASP A 2 4.81 -17.61 9.42
N ASP A 3 6.14 -17.66 9.57
CA ASP A 3 6.89 -16.51 10.07
C ASP A 3 6.75 -15.27 9.19
N ILE A 4 6.72 -15.45 7.87
CA ILE A 4 6.56 -14.36 6.90
C ILE A 4 5.13 -13.82 6.94
N ALA A 5 4.14 -14.69 7.02
CA ALA A 5 2.73 -14.29 7.12
C ALA A 5 2.46 -13.54 8.43
N HIS A 6 3.04 -14.01 9.55
CA HIS A 6 2.99 -13.32 10.83
C HIS A 6 3.64 -11.94 10.77
N TYR A 7 4.85 -11.85 10.22
CA TYR A 7 5.54 -10.56 10.06
C TYR A 7 4.74 -9.58 9.19
N TYR A 8 4.16 -10.07 8.09
CA TYR A 8 3.30 -9.26 7.23
C TYR A 8 2.08 -8.74 8.01
N ALA A 9 1.44 -9.59 8.79
CA ALA A 9 0.28 -9.19 9.60
C ALA A 9 0.64 -8.17 10.68
N GLU A 10 1.77 -8.32 11.37
CA GLU A 10 2.25 -7.32 12.33
C GLU A 10 2.54 -5.98 11.65
N HIS A 11 3.14 -6.00 10.45
CA HIS A 11 3.32 -4.78 9.65
C HIS A 11 1.97 -4.12 9.30
N ALA A 12 0.99 -4.90 8.81
CA ALA A 12 -0.32 -4.39 8.46
C ALA A 12 -1.06 -3.79 9.68
N ARG A 13 -0.97 -4.45 10.85
CA ARG A 13 -1.48 -3.93 12.13
C ARG A 13 -0.83 -2.61 12.51
N LEU A 14 0.49 -2.52 12.38
CA LEU A 14 1.23 -1.30 12.68
C LEU A 14 0.80 -0.14 11.76
N CYS A 15 0.62 -0.40 10.47
CA CYS A 15 0.09 0.59 9.53
C CYS A 15 -1.31 1.07 9.93
N ALA A 16 -2.22 0.15 10.27
CA ALA A 16 -3.57 0.49 10.71
C ALA A 16 -3.56 1.30 12.02
N HIS A 17 -2.70 0.93 12.97
CA HIS A 17 -2.51 1.67 14.21
C HIS A 17 -2.09 3.13 13.94
N TRP A 18 -1.10 3.37 13.08
CA TRP A 18 -0.66 4.73 12.77
C TRP A 18 -1.67 5.53 11.98
N GLU A 19 -2.43 4.91 11.08
CA GLU A 19 -3.54 5.56 10.37
C GLU A 19 -4.61 6.03 11.36
N ALA A 20 -4.93 5.22 12.37
CA ALA A 20 -5.90 5.55 13.41
C ALA A 20 -5.37 6.58 14.43
N ALA A 21 -4.11 6.45 14.85
CA ALA A 21 -3.49 7.32 15.86
C ALA A 21 -3.12 8.70 15.30
N LEU A 22 -2.73 8.77 14.02
CA LEU A 22 -2.23 9.98 13.36
C LEU A 22 -2.93 10.23 12.02
N PRO A 23 -4.26 10.33 11.97
CA PRO A 23 -5.01 10.51 10.71
C PRO A 23 -4.64 11.81 9.99
N LYS A 24 -3.97 12.74 10.69
CA LYS A 24 -3.45 14.00 10.16
C LYS A 24 -2.00 14.03 9.72
N SER A 25 -1.22 13.03 10.06
CA SER A 25 0.23 13.06 9.86
C SER A 25 0.77 11.74 9.29
N PHE A 26 -0.08 10.73 9.18
CA PHE A 26 0.21 9.46 8.54
C PHE A 26 -0.70 9.25 7.34
N THR A 27 -0.16 8.66 6.28
CA THR A 27 -0.91 8.30 5.07
C THR A 27 -0.26 7.08 4.47
N LEU A 28 -1.01 5.98 4.42
CA LEU A 28 -0.58 4.78 3.71
C LEU A 28 -0.73 5.03 2.20
N LEU A 29 0.32 4.72 1.45
CA LEU A 29 0.35 4.84 0.00
C LEU A 29 0.69 3.48 -0.60
N GLN A 30 -0.21 2.95 -1.42
CA GLN A 30 0.06 1.78 -2.24
C GLN A 30 0.94 2.20 -3.42
N TYR A 31 2.00 1.43 -3.70
CA TYR A 31 2.95 1.78 -4.75
C TYR A 31 2.30 1.67 -6.15
N GLU A 32 1.42 0.69 -6.31
CA GLU A 32 0.62 0.41 -7.50
C GLU A 32 -0.25 1.61 -7.85
N ASP A 33 -0.90 2.19 -6.84
CA ASP A 33 -1.71 3.39 -6.96
C ASP A 33 -0.87 4.59 -7.43
N LEU A 34 0.35 4.70 -6.89
CA LEU A 34 1.30 5.77 -7.24
C LEU A 34 1.81 5.64 -8.68
N VAL A 35 2.10 4.43 -9.16
CA VAL A 35 2.56 4.22 -10.54
C VAL A 35 1.39 4.32 -11.53
N GLY A 36 0.21 3.86 -11.16
CA GLY A 36 -0.99 3.88 -12.02
C GLY A 36 -1.50 5.29 -12.33
N ASP A 37 -1.41 6.22 -11.38
CA ASP A 37 -1.71 7.64 -11.59
C ASP A 37 -0.80 8.54 -10.72
N PHE A 38 0.43 8.71 -11.20
CA PHE A 38 1.47 9.42 -10.46
C PHE A 38 1.11 10.88 -10.15
N GLU A 39 0.52 11.60 -11.11
CA GLU A 39 0.18 13.00 -10.92
C GLU A 39 -0.92 13.16 -9.86
N ALA A 40 -1.99 12.37 -9.93
CA ALA A 40 -3.07 12.45 -8.96
C ALA A 40 -2.61 12.05 -7.56
N ARG A 41 -1.82 10.98 -7.44
CA ARG A 41 -1.30 10.53 -6.14
C ARG A 41 -0.28 11.49 -5.55
N LEU A 42 0.61 12.07 -6.36
CA LEU A 42 1.56 13.06 -5.89
C LEU A 42 0.85 14.32 -5.39
N ARG A 43 -0.18 14.79 -6.11
CA ARG A 43 -1.03 15.91 -5.64
C ARG A 43 -1.71 15.60 -4.31
N PHE A 44 -2.26 14.40 -4.16
CA PHE A 44 -2.90 13.97 -2.91
C PHE A 44 -1.92 14.02 -1.73
N VAL A 45 -0.71 13.47 -1.90
CA VAL A 45 0.33 13.48 -0.87
C VAL A 45 0.77 14.90 -0.53
N LEU A 46 1.04 15.74 -1.54
CA LEU A 46 1.45 17.13 -1.34
C LEU A 46 0.40 17.95 -0.58
N ALA A 47 -0.88 17.83 -0.98
CA ALA A 47 -1.98 18.46 -0.28
C ALA A 47 -2.06 18.00 1.17
N ARG A 48 -1.78 16.71 1.43
CA ARG A 48 -1.80 16.15 2.78
C ARG A 48 -0.67 16.63 3.67
N CYS A 49 0.47 16.96 3.08
CA CYS A 49 1.60 17.60 3.73
C CYS A 49 1.49 19.12 3.82
N GLY A 50 0.44 19.74 3.26
CA GLY A 50 0.30 21.20 3.20
C GLY A 50 1.29 21.88 2.24
N ILE A 51 1.80 21.14 1.25
CA ILE A 51 2.77 21.62 0.26
C ILE A 51 2.02 21.99 -1.03
N SER A 52 2.30 23.18 -1.56
CA SER A 52 1.72 23.64 -2.84
C SER A 52 2.19 22.79 -4.02
N TRP A 53 1.29 22.55 -4.96
CA TRP A 53 1.59 21.85 -6.21
C TRP A 53 2.47 22.69 -7.16
N ASP A 54 3.50 22.06 -7.72
CA ASP A 54 4.25 22.56 -8.89
C ASP A 54 4.37 21.43 -9.91
N ARG A 55 4.16 21.72 -11.20
CA ARG A 55 4.32 20.76 -12.29
C ARG A 55 5.74 20.17 -12.34
N LYS A 56 6.75 20.90 -11.85
CA LYS A 56 8.13 20.41 -11.70
C LYS A 56 8.23 19.17 -10.80
N CYS A 57 7.28 18.93 -9.90
CA CYS A 57 7.23 17.73 -9.07
C CYS A 57 7.13 16.43 -9.89
N LEU A 58 6.55 16.50 -11.11
CA LEU A 58 6.50 15.37 -12.04
C LEU A 58 7.86 15.06 -12.68
N GLU A 59 8.74 16.05 -12.71
CA GLU A 59 10.06 15.98 -13.32
C GLU A 59 11.15 15.83 -12.25
N PHE A 60 10.85 15.16 -11.14
CA PHE A 60 11.79 14.98 -10.03
C PHE A 60 13.13 14.35 -10.47
N TYR A 61 13.10 13.50 -11.49
CA TYR A 61 14.26 12.86 -12.13
C TYR A 61 15.14 13.82 -12.94
N LYS A 62 14.70 15.06 -13.19
CA LYS A 62 15.51 16.13 -13.79
C LYS A 62 16.22 17.01 -12.74
N SER A 63 15.95 16.80 -11.45
CA SER A 63 16.60 17.54 -10.36
C SER A 63 17.99 16.97 -10.08
N ASP A 64 18.99 17.85 -10.00
CA ASP A 64 20.41 17.48 -9.84
C ASP A 64 20.79 17.08 -8.39
N ARG A 65 19.80 16.73 -7.55
CA ARG A 65 20.05 16.31 -6.17
C ARG A 65 20.66 14.91 -6.14
N SER A 66 21.84 14.82 -5.53
CA SER A 66 22.51 13.56 -5.26
C SER A 66 21.72 12.73 -4.24
N VAL A 67 21.08 11.66 -4.70
CA VAL A 67 20.53 10.60 -3.84
C VAL A 67 21.65 9.59 -3.62
N MET A 68 22.11 9.45 -2.38
CA MET A 68 23.26 8.61 -2.00
C MET A 68 22.82 7.32 -1.29
N THR A 69 21.72 6.72 -1.72
CA THR A 69 21.23 5.42 -1.22
C THR A 69 21.38 4.35 -2.29
N PHE A 70 21.46 3.06 -1.92
CA PHE A 70 21.58 1.95 -2.88
C PHE A 70 20.42 1.90 -3.93
N SER A 71 19.30 2.57 -3.69
CA SER A 71 18.19 2.79 -4.63
C SER A 71 18.39 3.96 -5.62
N ALA A 72 19.51 4.69 -5.56
CA ALA A 72 19.73 5.93 -6.31
C ALA A 72 19.60 5.81 -7.83
N VAL A 73 19.96 4.65 -8.40
CA VAL A 73 19.83 4.40 -9.85
C VAL A 73 18.37 4.16 -10.26
N GLN A 74 17.55 3.56 -9.38
CA GLN A 74 16.12 3.34 -9.61
C GLN A 74 15.30 4.62 -9.40
N VAL A 75 15.68 5.46 -8.43
CA VAL A 75 15.00 6.74 -8.13
C VAL A 75 15.23 7.81 -9.20
N ARG A 76 16.18 7.63 -10.12
CA ARG A 76 16.44 8.57 -11.25
C ARG A 76 15.63 8.28 -12.51
N LYS A 77 14.73 7.30 -12.47
CA LYS A 77 13.83 6.97 -13.58
C LYS A 77 12.40 7.38 -13.23
N PRO A 78 11.56 7.66 -14.24
CA PRO A 78 10.13 7.83 -13.99
C PRO A 78 9.58 6.58 -13.27
N PRO A 79 8.50 6.73 -12.48
CA PRO A 79 7.82 5.59 -11.87
C PRO A 79 7.54 4.54 -12.94
N SER A 80 8.03 3.32 -12.73
CA SER A 80 7.90 2.25 -13.70
C SER A 80 7.01 1.14 -13.15
N ALA A 81 6.12 0.66 -14.01
CA ALA A 81 5.28 -0.51 -13.77
C ALA A 81 6.03 -1.84 -14.02
N ASP A 82 7.27 -1.79 -14.54
CA ASP A 82 8.02 -2.97 -15.02
C ASP A 82 8.25 -4.04 -13.94
N HIS A 83 8.15 -3.69 -12.66
CA HIS A 83 8.37 -4.59 -11.54
C HIS A 83 7.10 -4.97 -10.77
N LEU A 84 5.92 -4.49 -11.18
CA LEU A 84 4.66 -4.80 -10.51
C LEU A 84 4.30 -6.29 -10.56
N ASP A 85 4.75 -7.00 -11.60
CA ASP A 85 4.48 -8.44 -11.79
C ASP A 85 5.70 -9.32 -11.45
N SER A 86 6.75 -8.75 -10.84
CA SER A 86 8.02 -9.45 -10.62
C SER A 86 7.92 -10.67 -9.68
N THR A 87 6.83 -10.77 -8.91
CA THR A 87 6.55 -11.86 -7.99
C THR A 87 5.66 -12.96 -8.58
N SER A 88 5.00 -12.71 -9.71
CA SER A 88 4.09 -13.67 -10.37
C SER A 88 4.76 -15.00 -10.76
N PRO A 89 6.03 -15.04 -11.23
CA PRO A 89 6.73 -16.30 -11.47
C PRO A 89 6.89 -17.18 -10.22
N TYR A 90 6.80 -16.60 -9.01
CA TYR A 90 6.96 -17.29 -7.74
C TYR A 90 5.62 -17.58 -7.04
N ALA A 91 4.49 -17.25 -7.68
CA ALA A 91 3.16 -17.47 -7.10
C ALA A 91 2.93 -18.93 -6.69
N GLY A 92 3.47 -19.90 -7.44
CA GLY A 92 3.41 -21.32 -7.10
C GLY A 92 4.18 -21.69 -5.83
N GLU A 93 5.31 -21.03 -5.57
CA GLU A 93 6.13 -21.22 -4.37
C GLU A 93 5.53 -20.53 -3.14
N LEU A 94 4.66 -19.53 -3.37
CA LEU A 94 3.93 -18.85 -2.30
C LEU A 94 2.77 -19.67 -1.73
N GLY A 95 2.39 -20.78 -2.38
CA GLY A 95 1.44 -21.75 -1.84
C GLY A 95 0.20 -21.12 -1.21
N ASP A 96 -0.02 -21.37 0.09
CA ASP A 96 -1.18 -20.87 0.85
C ASP A 96 -0.94 -19.50 1.52
N PHE A 97 -0.02 -18.65 1.04
CA PHE A 97 0.30 -17.36 1.67
C PHE A 97 -0.93 -16.50 1.93
N ASP A 98 -1.76 -16.32 0.90
CA ASP A 98 -2.95 -15.46 0.94
C ASP A 98 -3.94 -15.94 2.00
N LYS A 99 -4.11 -17.25 2.13
CA LYS A 99 -4.96 -17.84 3.17
C LYS A 99 -4.38 -17.61 4.56
N ARG A 100 -3.06 -17.66 4.71
CA ARG A 100 -2.37 -17.44 6.00
C ARG A 100 -2.51 -16.00 6.45
N ILE A 101 -2.28 -15.03 5.58
CA ILE A 101 -2.46 -13.60 5.94
C ILE A 101 -3.94 -13.25 6.16
N ALA A 102 -4.85 -13.83 5.38
CA ALA A 102 -6.29 -13.71 5.61
C ALA A 102 -6.70 -14.23 7.01
N GLY A 103 -6.18 -15.39 7.40
CA GLY A 103 -6.39 -15.95 8.74
C GLY A 103 -5.83 -15.09 9.89
N LEU A 104 -4.91 -14.17 9.59
CA LEU A 104 -4.33 -13.22 10.56
C LEU A 104 -5.04 -11.85 10.58
N GLY A 105 -6.11 -11.71 9.79
CA GLY A 105 -6.92 -10.49 9.70
C GLY A 105 -6.42 -9.47 8.66
N VAL A 106 -5.61 -9.92 7.71
CA VAL A 106 -5.10 -9.09 6.60
C VAL A 106 -5.85 -9.44 5.33
N ASP A 107 -6.36 -8.44 4.63
CA ASP A 107 -6.92 -8.62 3.30
C ASP A 107 -5.78 -8.96 2.30
N PRO A 108 -5.78 -10.15 1.67
CA PRO A 108 -4.73 -10.55 0.73
C PRO A 108 -4.71 -9.71 -0.55
N VAL A 109 -5.79 -9.00 -0.85
CA VAL A 109 -5.90 -8.09 -1.98
C VAL A 109 -5.25 -6.74 -1.65
N THR A 110 -5.64 -6.13 -0.53
CA THR A 110 -5.22 -4.76 -0.24
C THR A 110 -4.03 -4.66 0.70
N GLY A 111 -3.66 -5.75 1.36
CA GLY A 111 -2.71 -5.77 2.48
C GLY A 111 -3.24 -5.06 3.72
N ALA A 112 -4.49 -4.60 3.72
CA ALA A 112 -5.07 -3.86 4.82
C ALA A 112 -5.40 -4.79 5.99
N TRP A 113 -5.09 -4.35 7.20
CA TRP A 113 -5.51 -5.04 8.41
C TRP A 113 -6.95 -4.63 8.78
N GLY A 114 -7.80 -5.62 9.08
CA GLY A 114 -9.12 -5.40 9.68
C GLY A 114 -10.32 -5.35 8.73
N VAL A 115 -10.48 -6.34 7.85
CA VAL A 115 -11.77 -6.62 7.16
C VAL A 115 -12.11 -8.12 7.24
N ALA A 116 -12.27 -8.62 8.46
CA ALA A 116 -13.08 -9.80 8.77
C ALA A 116 -13.36 -9.76 10.28
N GLU A 117 -14.65 -9.78 10.60
CA GLU A 117 -15.24 -9.73 11.93
C GLU A 117 -14.47 -10.54 12.98
N GLN A 118 -14.01 -9.87 14.03
CA GLN A 118 -13.39 -10.50 15.19
C GLN A 118 -14.51 -10.82 16.18
N PRO A 119 -14.81 -12.09 16.50
CA PRO A 119 -15.69 -12.38 17.62
C PRO A 119 -14.92 -12.10 18.91
N ASP A 120 -15.50 -11.20 19.71
CA ASP A 120 -15.15 -10.87 21.10
C ASP A 120 -13.87 -10.05 21.32
N ASP A 121 -14.03 -8.71 21.26
CA ASP A 121 -13.74 -7.82 22.40
C ASP A 121 -14.47 -6.46 22.22
N GLU A 122 -14.90 -5.87 23.34
CA GLU A 122 -15.87 -4.76 23.53
C GLU A 122 -15.81 -3.50 22.62
N PRO A 123 -16.94 -2.74 22.51
CA PRO A 123 -17.15 -1.76 21.45
C PRO A 123 -16.35 -0.45 21.66
N GLY A 124 -15.29 -0.27 20.86
CA GLY A 124 -14.67 1.03 20.59
C GLY A 124 -15.50 1.86 19.59
N PRO A 125 -15.30 3.19 19.53
CA PRO A 125 -16.27 4.11 18.95
C PRO A 125 -16.38 3.94 17.42
N GLU A 126 -17.61 3.62 16.98
CA GLU A 126 -18.15 3.67 15.63
C GLU A 126 -17.11 3.61 14.50
N THR A 127 -16.87 2.38 14.04
CA THR A 127 -16.24 2.07 12.76
C THR A 127 -16.97 2.81 11.62
N ARG A 128 -16.35 3.89 11.14
CA ARG A 128 -16.77 4.53 9.89
C ARG A 128 -16.42 3.60 8.75
N ASP A 129 -17.43 3.22 7.99
CA ASP A 129 -17.35 2.53 6.71
C ASP A 129 -16.37 3.26 5.77
N VAL A 130 -15.13 2.74 5.71
CA VAL A 130 -14.18 3.12 4.68
C VAL A 130 -14.42 2.19 3.50
N SER A 131 -15.53 2.43 2.81
CA SER A 131 -15.82 1.84 1.51
C SER A 131 -14.73 2.27 0.51
N ARG A 132 -13.64 1.50 0.43
CA ARG A 132 -12.61 1.65 -0.61
C ARG A 132 -13.06 0.82 -1.80
N LYS A 133 -13.45 1.52 -2.87
CA LYS A 133 -13.89 0.93 -4.15
C LYS A 133 -12.96 -0.20 -4.59
N ALA A 134 -13.57 -1.38 -4.77
CA ALA A 134 -13.08 -2.60 -5.42
C ALA A 134 -11.55 -2.65 -5.62
N GLY A 135 -10.90 -3.49 -4.82
CA GLY A 135 -9.47 -3.75 -4.88
C GLY A 135 -9.01 -4.21 -6.27
N PHE A 136 -7.81 -3.79 -6.64
CA PHE A 136 -7.15 -4.08 -7.91
C PHE A 136 -7.06 -5.57 -8.23
N TRP A 137 -6.87 -6.47 -7.24
CA TRP A 137 -6.85 -7.91 -7.52
C TRP A 137 -8.19 -8.45 -8.00
N SER A 138 -9.33 -7.86 -7.60
CA SER A 138 -10.64 -8.20 -8.20
C SER A 138 -10.71 -7.75 -9.67
N ARG A 139 -10.03 -6.65 -10.04
CA ARG A 139 -9.90 -6.22 -11.44
C ARG A 139 -8.90 -7.06 -12.24
N LEU A 140 -7.99 -7.78 -11.58
CA LEU A 140 -6.91 -8.55 -12.20
C LEU A 140 -7.24 -10.06 -12.30
N THR A 141 -8.05 -10.60 -11.40
CA THR A 141 -8.48 -12.02 -11.42
C THR A 141 -9.80 -12.28 -12.15
N GLY A 142 -10.47 -11.25 -12.66
CA GLY A 142 -11.60 -11.41 -13.59
C GLY A 142 -12.80 -12.18 -13.04
N SER A 143 -13.11 -12.10 -11.75
CA SER A 143 -14.41 -12.56 -11.23
C SER A 143 -15.32 -11.36 -10.97
N GLY A 144 -16.31 -11.21 -11.86
CA GLY A 144 -17.55 -10.48 -11.61
C GLY A 144 -18.68 -11.43 -11.26
#